data_AF-A0A2T4TPD4-F1
#
_entry.id   AF-A0A2T4TPD4-F1
#
_cell.length_a   1.000
_cell.length_b   1.000
_cell.length_c   1.000
_cell.angle_alpha   90.00
_cell.angle_beta   90.00
_cell.angle_gamma   90.00
#
_symmetry.space_group_name_H-M   'P 1'
#
loop_
_entity.id
_entity.type
_entity.pdbx_description
1 polymer ?
#
loop_
_entity_poly.entity_id
_entity_poly.type
_entity_poly.pdbx_seq_one_letter_code
_entity_poly.pdbx_strand_id
1 'polypeptide(L)'
;MNNEIAPVLDILEELKQECKAISKAQAELRTTLAEQPTNSIAPRTTTQETVQIHLSKETQAKIKEHQLFVLEALSQSSKKLDPKFETLQQLIREQQKPVEYKSYSLFASVQLAERMLLLLVCGLVMVSCWFFAMGANQLQTASDYDLRYRYLRMQGKATTLDFAHLDSIFIMHRNPKAIQQMQQKVIDYEQALQRQAELLLQQDQIKQEQRKLKRHLKK
;
A
#
# COMPACT_ATOMS: atom_id res chain seq x y z
N MET A 1 16.54 -1.88 11.27
CA MET A 1 17.66 -2.86 11.16
C MET A 1 18.95 -2.08 11.39
N ASN A 2 19.16 -1.58 12.62
CA ASN A 2 20.19 -0.57 12.94
C ASN A 2 21.39 -1.16 13.71
N ASN A 3 21.48 -2.49 13.82
CA ASN A 3 22.37 -3.15 14.79
C ASN A 3 23.79 -3.45 14.26
N GLU A 4 24.06 -3.23 12.97
CA GLU A 4 25.34 -3.60 12.36
C GLU A 4 26.36 -2.46 12.30
N ILE A 5 25.93 -1.19 12.46
CA ILE A 5 26.80 -0.02 12.28
C ILE A 5 27.27 0.57 13.62
N ALA A 6 26.54 0.34 14.72
CA ALA A 6 26.98 0.67 16.07
C ALA A 6 28.36 0.08 16.42
N PRO A 7 28.65 -1.22 16.17
CA PRO A 7 29.99 -1.75 16.41
C PRO A 7 31.05 -1.12 15.50
N VAL A 8 30.71 -0.72 14.27
CA VAL A 8 31.65 -0.08 13.34
C VAL A 8 32.07 1.31 13.82
N LEU A 9 31.13 2.07 14.40
CA LEU A 9 31.42 3.38 14.97
C LEU A 9 32.27 3.26 16.25
N ASP A 10 32.02 2.24 17.06
CA ASP A 10 32.77 1.94 18.28
C ASP A 10 34.22 1.53 17.96
N ILE A 11 34.41 0.63 16.99
CA ILE A 11 35.74 0.24 16.48
C ILE A 11 36.49 1.45 15.90
N LEU A 12 35.80 2.37 15.23
CA LEU A 12 36.42 3.57 14.68
C LEU A 12 36.93 4.51 15.78
N GLU A 13 36.16 4.66 16.87
CA GLU A 13 36.54 5.48 18.02
C GLU A 13 37.67 4.82 18.83
N GLU A 14 37.64 3.49 18.97
CA GLU A 14 38.73 2.70 19.58
C GLU A 14 40.04 2.87 18.80
N LEU A 15 40.01 2.75 17.47
CA LEU A 15 41.18 2.96 16.60
C LEU A 15 41.72 4.40 16.68
N LYS A 16 40.85 5.41 16.79
CA LYS A 16 41.23 6.81 17.00
C LYS A 16 41.94 6.98 18.35
N GLN A 17 41.42 6.34 19.39
CA GLN A 17 41.99 6.39 20.74
C GLN A 17 43.35 5.69 20.81
N GLU A 18 43.50 4.53 20.15
CA GLU A 18 44.79 3.84 20.03
C GLU A 18 45.81 4.69 19.26
N CYS A 19 45.43 5.32 18.14
CA CYS A 19 46.30 6.23 17.40
C CYS A 19 46.80 7.40 18.28
N LYS A 20 45.94 7.93 19.14
CA LYS A 20 46.30 8.99 20.10
C LYS A 20 47.26 8.49 21.17
N ALA A 21 47.06 7.28 21.69
CA ALA A 21 47.96 6.65 22.66
C ALA A 21 49.35 6.40 22.05
N ILE A 22 49.40 5.92 20.81
CA ILE A 22 50.65 5.71 20.06
C ILE A 22 51.39 7.03 19.87
N SER A 23 50.69 8.09 19.46
CA SER A 23 51.27 9.44 19.30
C SER A 23 51.87 9.98 20.60
N LYS A 24 51.22 9.73 21.74
CA LYS A 24 51.70 10.11 23.07
C LYS A 24 52.96 9.32 23.48
N ALA A 25 52.93 7.99 23.37
CA ALA A 25 54.09 7.14 23.67
C ALA A 25 55.28 7.49 22.77
N GLN A 26 55.01 7.84 21.52
CA GLN A 26 56.01 8.34 20.59
C GLN A 26 56.63 9.68 21.06
N ALA A 27 55.84 10.62 21.57
CA ALA A 27 56.37 11.87 22.12
C ALA A 27 57.28 11.61 23.34
N GLU A 28 56.92 10.65 24.19
CA GLU A 28 57.73 10.21 25.34
C GLU A 28 59.04 9.50 24.91
N LEU A 29 59.01 8.73 23.81
CA LEU A 29 60.21 8.13 23.20
C LEU A 29 61.14 9.19 22.59
N ARG A 30 60.60 10.28 22.03
CA ARG A 30 61.41 11.42 21.56
C ARG A 30 62.15 12.10 22.70
N THR A 31 61.46 12.35 23.81
CA THR A 31 62.06 13.01 24.98
C THR A 31 63.15 12.13 25.60
N THR A 32 62.93 10.82 25.72
CA THR A 32 63.92 9.89 26.28
C THR A 32 65.13 9.69 25.36
N LEU A 33 64.94 9.70 24.04
CA LEU A 33 66.05 9.63 23.08
C LEU A 33 66.89 10.92 23.06
N ALA A 34 66.26 12.08 23.31
CA ALA A 34 66.95 13.37 23.43
C ALA A 34 67.73 13.50 24.75
N GLU A 35 67.27 12.85 25.84
CA GLU A 35 67.94 12.83 27.15
C GLU A 35 69.04 11.77 27.29
N GLN A 36 69.22 10.88 26.31
CA GLN A 36 70.20 9.79 26.40
C GLN A 36 71.66 10.32 26.46
N PRO A 37 72.39 10.15 27.58
CA PRO A 37 73.73 10.72 27.73
C PRO A 37 74.75 9.99 26.84
N THR A 38 75.50 10.76 26.04
CA THR A 38 76.60 10.26 25.22
C THR A 38 77.88 10.22 26.05
N ASN A 39 77.98 9.39 27.10
CA ASN A 39 79.25 9.26 27.83
C ASN A 39 79.44 7.88 28.46
N SER A 40 80.36 7.10 27.89
CA SER A 40 81.21 6.18 28.65
C SER A 40 82.64 6.64 28.42
N ILE A 41 83.15 7.46 29.34
CA ILE A 41 84.58 7.79 29.40
C ILE A 41 85.22 6.71 30.27
N ALA A 42 85.83 5.72 29.64
CA ALA A 42 86.81 4.84 30.27
C ALA A 42 88.10 4.88 29.42
N PRO A 43 89.29 5.11 30.01
CA PRO A 43 90.52 5.32 29.25
C PRO A 43 91.11 3.96 28.87
N ARG A 44 91.21 3.63 27.56
CA ARG A 44 92.01 2.49 27.09
C ARG A 44 92.72 2.80 25.77
N THR A 45 93.93 2.26 25.68
CA THR A 45 95.05 2.60 24.80
C THR A 45 95.11 1.66 23.59
N THR A 46 94.93 2.16 22.37
CA THR A 46 95.65 1.79 21.11
C THR A 46 94.99 2.43 19.87
N THR A 47 95.81 2.77 18.85
CA THR A 47 95.45 3.52 17.64
C THR A 47 94.52 2.78 16.66
N GLN A 48 94.27 1.48 16.86
CA GLN A 48 93.40 0.67 16.00
C GLN A 48 91.93 0.66 16.48
N GLU A 49 91.70 0.91 17.77
CA GLU A 49 90.37 1.01 18.37
C GLU A 49 89.72 2.39 18.13
N THR A 50 90.50 3.45 17.97
CA THR A 50 89.97 4.81 17.72
C THR A 50 89.19 4.90 16.40
N VAL A 51 89.61 4.19 15.36
CA VAL A 51 88.91 4.12 14.06
C VAL A 51 87.63 3.29 14.17
N GLN A 52 87.64 2.17 14.91
CA GLN A 52 86.44 1.37 15.18
C GLN A 52 85.42 2.12 16.04
N ILE A 53 85.87 2.84 17.07
CA ILE A 53 85.00 3.64 17.94
C ILE A 53 84.41 4.81 17.16
N HIS A 54 85.15 5.43 16.23
CA HIS A 54 84.62 6.48 15.39
C HIS A 54 83.57 5.96 14.40
N LEU A 55 83.81 4.79 13.78
CA LEU A 55 82.83 4.13 12.90
C LEU A 55 81.61 3.64 13.68
N SER A 56 81.79 3.16 14.91
CA SER A 56 80.72 2.77 15.84
C SER A 56 79.89 3.98 16.30
N LYS A 57 80.53 5.13 16.56
CA LYS A 57 79.83 6.38 16.89
C LYS A 57 79.09 6.97 15.68
N GLU A 58 79.69 6.93 14.49
CA GLU A 58 79.05 7.40 13.25
C GLU A 58 77.85 6.53 12.86
N THR A 59 77.96 5.20 13.00
CA THR A 59 76.83 4.27 12.80
C THR A 59 75.76 4.46 13.87
N GLN A 60 76.11 4.68 15.13
CA GLN A 60 75.16 5.01 16.19
C GLN A 60 74.44 6.35 15.93
N ALA A 61 75.14 7.37 15.43
CA ALA A 61 74.54 8.64 15.03
C ALA A 61 73.56 8.46 13.86
N LYS A 62 73.94 7.71 12.82
CA LYS A 62 73.06 7.35 11.69
C LYS A 62 71.83 6.55 12.14
N ILE A 63 71.98 5.65 13.11
CA ILE A 63 70.85 4.90 13.69
C ILE A 63 69.91 5.84 14.45
N LYS A 64 70.44 6.78 15.26
CA LYS A 64 69.63 7.77 15.97
C LYS A 64 68.89 8.73 15.02
N GLU A 65 69.56 9.18 13.97
CA GLU A 65 68.93 10.01 12.91
C GLU A 65 67.82 9.26 12.19
N HIS A 66 68.05 7.99 11.82
CA HIS A 66 67.00 7.15 11.24
C HIS A 66 65.83 6.92 12.20
N GLN A 67 66.08 6.70 13.49
CA GLN A 67 65.01 6.58 14.49
C GLN A 67 64.19 7.85 14.60
N LEU A 68 64.84 9.02 14.62
CA LEU A 68 64.17 10.32 14.70
C LEU A 68 63.36 10.61 13.43
N PHE A 69 63.86 10.22 12.26
CA PHE A 69 63.16 10.31 10.97
C PHE A 69 61.93 9.40 10.90
N VAL A 70 62.04 8.13 11.31
CA VAL A 70 60.91 7.19 11.36
C VAL A 70 59.83 7.72 12.32
N LEU A 71 60.24 8.29 13.44
CA LEU A 71 59.33 8.91 14.38
C LEU A 71 58.64 10.12 13.73
N GLU A 72 59.35 10.99 13.00
CA GLU A 72 58.72 12.13 12.34
C GLU A 72 57.72 11.71 11.27
N ALA A 73 58.05 10.68 10.49
CA ALA A 73 57.13 10.08 9.53
C ALA A 73 55.86 9.52 10.21
N LEU A 74 55.98 8.85 11.36
CA LEU A 74 54.84 8.33 12.12
C LEU A 74 53.95 9.44 12.70
N SER A 75 54.55 10.51 13.24
CA SER A 75 53.83 11.69 13.74
C SER A 75 53.06 12.38 12.62
N GLN A 76 53.69 12.54 11.46
CA GLN A 76 53.05 13.15 10.29
C GLN A 76 51.90 12.28 9.74
N SER A 77 52.04 10.96 9.78
CA SER A 77 50.99 10.01 9.39
C SER A 77 49.78 10.08 10.33
N SER A 78 50.01 10.08 11.65
CA SER A 78 48.95 10.21 12.67
C SER A 78 48.13 11.49 12.48
N LYS A 79 48.80 12.65 12.29
CA LYS A 79 48.12 13.93 12.04
C LYS A 79 47.26 13.93 10.76
N LYS A 80 47.61 13.12 9.75
CA LYS A 80 46.86 12.99 8.50
C LYS A 80 45.67 12.03 8.63
N LEU A 81 45.69 11.14 9.61
CA LEU A 81 44.63 10.16 9.86
C LEU A 81 43.46 10.76 10.66
N ASP A 82 43.73 11.67 11.61
CA ASP A 82 42.70 12.36 12.41
C ASP A 82 41.53 12.94 11.57
N PRO A 83 41.77 13.77 10.52
CA PRO A 83 40.69 14.32 9.72
C PRO A 83 39.98 13.26 8.86
N LYS A 84 40.63 12.14 8.54
CA LYS A 84 40.03 11.03 7.81
C LYS A 84 39.05 10.24 8.68
N PHE A 85 39.38 10.05 9.96
CA PHE A 85 38.46 9.43 10.91
C PHE A 85 37.20 10.29 11.10
N GLU A 86 37.34 11.61 11.24
CA GLU A 86 36.18 12.50 11.37
C GLU A 86 35.28 12.52 10.12
N THR A 87 35.88 12.57 8.93
CA THR A 87 35.12 12.52 7.67
C THR A 87 34.41 11.18 7.48
N LEU A 88 35.03 10.06 7.84
CA LEU A 88 34.37 8.75 7.84
C LEU A 88 33.23 8.68 8.87
N GLN A 89 33.44 9.23 10.08
CA GLN A 89 32.42 9.29 11.11
C GLN A 89 31.21 10.13 10.67
N GLN A 90 31.46 11.24 9.98
CA GLN A 90 30.42 12.10 9.43
C GLN A 90 29.65 11.43 8.28
N LEU A 91 30.36 10.77 7.34
CA LEU A 91 29.73 10.03 6.24
C LEU A 91 28.86 8.88 6.75
N ILE A 92 29.33 8.14 7.77
CA ILE A 92 28.54 7.06 8.39
C ILE A 92 27.28 7.64 9.06
N ARG A 93 27.41 8.77 9.78
CA ARG A 93 26.28 9.44 10.43
C ARG A 93 25.27 10.03 9.43
N GLU A 94 25.72 10.55 8.30
CA GLU A 94 24.84 11.01 7.20
C GLU A 94 24.13 9.85 6.53
N GLN A 95 24.83 8.76 6.22
CA GLN A 95 24.23 7.55 5.64
C GLN A 95 23.24 6.88 6.59
N GLN A 96 23.43 7.02 7.90
CA GLN A 96 22.50 6.53 8.93
C GLN A 96 21.18 7.34 8.95
N LYS A 97 21.13 8.55 8.38
CA LYS A 97 19.98 9.45 8.50
C LYS A 97 18.87 9.35 7.44
N PRO A 98 18.92 8.53 6.37
CA PRO A 98 17.68 8.28 5.63
C PRO A 98 17.54 6.84 5.10
N VAL A 99 17.07 5.92 5.96
CA VAL A 99 16.29 4.74 5.51
C VAL A 99 14.88 4.72 6.13
N GLU A 100 14.62 5.58 7.13
CA GLU A 100 13.28 5.70 7.73
C GLU A 100 12.34 6.56 6.87
N TYR A 101 12.85 7.55 6.13
CA TYR A 101 12.00 8.45 5.34
C TYR A 101 11.38 7.80 4.10
N LYS A 102 12.05 6.79 3.51
CA LYS A 102 11.56 6.08 2.32
C LYS A 102 10.51 5.01 2.64
N SER A 103 10.56 4.46 3.86
CA SER A 103 9.65 3.40 4.30
C SER A 103 8.34 3.99 4.85
N TYR A 104 8.39 5.11 5.57
CA TYR A 104 7.18 5.79 6.07
C TYR A 104 6.34 6.38 4.93
N SER A 105 6.97 6.95 3.89
CA SER A 105 6.25 7.48 2.73
C SER A 105 5.56 6.39 1.91
N LEU A 106 6.20 5.23 1.73
CA LEU A 106 5.60 4.11 1.00
C LEU A 106 4.45 3.48 1.80
N PHE A 107 4.64 3.27 3.11
CA PHE A 107 3.57 2.76 3.96
C PHE A 107 2.38 3.73 4.05
N ALA A 108 2.64 5.03 4.20
CA ALA A 108 1.59 6.05 4.17
C ALA A 108 0.86 6.11 2.82
N SER A 109 1.58 5.96 1.70
CA SER A 109 0.96 5.93 0.37
C SER A 109 0.10 4.69 0.15
N VAL A 110 0.51 3.52 0.66
CA VAL A 110 -0.26 2.27 0.59
C VAL A 110 -1.51 2.39 1.45
N GLN A 111 -1.39 2.92 2.67
CA GLN A 111 -2.53 3.12 3.56
C GLN A 111 -3.52 4.18 3.04
N LEU A 112 -3.03 5.21 2.34
CA LEU A 112 -3.88 6.18 1.66
C LEU A 112 -4.59 5.54 0.45
N ALA A 113 -3.87 4.76 -0.35
CA ALA A 113 -4.42 4.05 -1.51
C ALA A 113 -5.49 3.02 -1.09
N GLU A 114 -5.28 2.31 0.02
CA GLU A 114 -6.26 1.40 0.60
C GLU A 114 -7.54 2.13 1.02
N ARG A 115 -7.43 3.28 1.71
CA ARG A 115 -8.59 4.11 2.08
C ARG A 115 -9.33 4.64 0.85
N MET A 116 -8.59 5.05 -0.19
CA MET A 116 -9.19 5.50 -1.46
C MET A 116 -9.90 4.36 -2.18
N LEU A 117 -9.32 3.15 -2.19
CA LEU A 117 -9.95 1.97 -2.77
C LEU A 117 -11.22 1.58 -2.02
N LEU A 118 -11.20 1.60 -0.68
CA LEU A 118 -12.38 1.33 0.15
C LEU A 118 -13.49 2.36 -0.09
N LEU A 119 -13.15 3.65 -0.18
CA LEU A 119 -14.12 4.70 -0.52
C LEU A 119 -14.69 4.51 -1.93
N LEU A 120 -13.86 4.11 -2.90
CA LEU A 120 -14.30 3.84 -4.27
C LEU A 120 -15.27 2.64 -4.31
N VAL A 121 -14.92 1.53 -3.66
CA VAL A 121 -15.76 0.33 -3.59
C VAL A 121 -17.06 0.63 -2.86
N CYS A 122 -17.00 1.32 -1.71
CA CYS A 122 -18.18 1.74 -0.97
C CYS A 122 -19.08 2.67 -1.81
N GLY A 123 -18.49 3.64 -2.52
CA GLY A 123 -19.21 4.52 -3.43
C GLY A 123 -19.90 3.77 -4.56
N LEU A 124 -19.22 2.82 -5.21
CA LEU A 124 -19.79 1.97 -6.26
C LEU A 124 -20.97 1.14 -5.74
N VAL A 125 -20.88 0.59 -4.53
CA VAL A 125 -21.99 -0.16 -3.89
C VAL A 125 -23.19 0.76 -3.64
N MET A 126 -22.98 1.99 -3.16
CA MET A 126 -24.08 2.92 -2.93
C MET A 126 -24.74 3.39 -4.23
N VAL A 127 -23.95 3.66 -5.27
CA VAL A 127 -24.47 4.06 -6.60
C VAL A 127 -25.25 2.92 -7.25
N SER A 128 -24.73 1.69 -7.18
CA SER A 128 -25.44 0.51 -7.71
C SER A 128 -26.74 0.22 -6.94
N CYS A 129 -26.73 0.35 -5.62
CA CYS A 129 -27.93 0.23 -4.79
C CYS A 129 -28.97 1.30 -5.16
N TRP A 130 -28.55 2.56 -5.33
CA TRP A 130 -29.44 3.65 -5.74
C TRP A 130 -30.04 3.42 -7.13
N PHE A 131 -29.22 2.98 -8.09
CA PHE A 131 -29.67 2.67 -9.44
C PHE A 131 -30.72 1.55 -9.45
N PHE A 132 -30.49 0.50 -8.66
CA PHE A 132 -31.44 -0.60 -8.53
C PHE A 132 -32.74 -0.18 -7.84
N ALA A 133 -32.66 0.61 -6.76
CA ALA A 133 -33.83 1.14 -6.05
C ALA A 133 -34.68 2.05 -6.97
N MET A 134 -34.03 2.95 -7.72
CA MET A 134 -34.71 3.81 -8.69
C MET A 134 -35.36 2.99 -9.82
N GLY A 135 -34.65 1.99 -10.35
CA GLY A 135 -35.15 1.11 -11.40
C GLY A 135 -36.34 0.25 -10.95
N ALA A 136 -36.27 -0.31 -9.74
CA ALA A 136 -37.38 -1.07 -9.14
C ALA A 136 -38.63 -0.19 -8.96
N ASN A 137 -38.47 1.07 -8.53
CA ASN A 137 -39.59 2.00 -8.39
C ASN A 137 -40.24 2.33 -9.75
N GLN A 138 -39.46 2.50 -10.82
CA GLN A 138 -39.99 2.76 -12.17
C GLN A 138 -40.72 1.54 -12.75
N LEU A 139 -40.13 0.34 -12.63
CA LEU A 139 -40.75 -0.90 -13.08
C LEU A 139 -42.07 -1.18 -12.35
N GLN A 140 -42.06 -0.96 -11.04
CA GLN A 140 -43.24 -1.13 -10.21
C GLN A 140 -44.34 -0.10 -10.54
N THR A 141 -43.94 1.13 -10.87
CA THR A 141 -44.88 2.16 -11.33
C THR A 141 -45.53 1.76 -12.68
N ALA A 142 -44.75 1.21 -13.61
CA ALA A 142 -45.27 0.74 -14.90
C ALA A 142 -46.24 -0.44 -14.74
N SER A 143 -45.90 -1.43 -13.90
CA SER A 143 -46.81 -2.55 -13.61
C SER A 143 -48.09 -2.10 -12.92
N ASP A 144 -47.99 -1.11 -12.04
CA ASP A 144 -49.13 -0.58 -11.30
C ASP A 144 -50.11 0.14 -12.26
N TYR A 145 -49.63 0.88 -13.26
CA TYR A 145 -50.48 1.49 -14.29
C TYR A 145 -51.17 0.48 -15.20
N ASP A 146 -50.44 -0.56 -15.63
CA ASP A 146 -50.99 -1.63 -16.45
C ASP A 146 -52.09 -2.41 -15.71
N LEU A 147 -51.86 -2.76 -14.44
CA LEU A 147 -52.87 -3.43 -13.62
C LEU A 147 -54.13 -2.56 -13.42
N ARG A 148 -53.98 -1.26 -13.17
CA ARG A 148 -55.13 -0.33 -13.07
C ARG A 148 -55.93 -0.31 -14.36
N TYR A 149 -55.26 -0.24 -15.51
CA TYR A 149 -55.92 -0.23 -16.82
C TYR A 149 -56.71 -1.52 -17.06
N ARG A 150 -56.10 -2.69 -16.85
CA ARG A 150 -56.80 -3.98 -17.02
C ARG A 150 -57.97 -4.15 -16.07
N TYR A 151 -57.83 -3.71 -14.83
CA TYR A 151 -58.91 -3.75 -13.85
C TYR A 151 -60.10 -2.85 -14.23
N LEU A 152 -59.84 -1.63 -14.68
CA LEU A 152 -60.89 -0.74 -15.20
C LEU A 152 -61.57 -1.32 -16.44
N ARG A 153 -60.80 -1.96 -17.33
CA ARG A 153 -61.35 -2.67 -18.49
C ARG A 153 -62.27 -3.82 -18.08
N MET A 154 -61.90 -4.57 -17.04
CA MET A 154 -62.74 -5.63 -16.47
C MET A 154 -64.05 -5.07 -15.89
N GLN A 155 -64.01 -3.93 -15.19
CA GLN A 155 -65.20 -3.31 -14.60
C GLN A 155 -66.20 -2.83 -15.66
N GLY A 156 -65.75 -2.51 -16.88
CA GLY A 156 -66.60 -2.14 -18.02
C GLY A 156 -67.29 -0.76 -17.90
N LYS A 157 -67.17 -0.09 -16.75
CA LYS A 157 -67.57 1.30 -16.50
C LYS A 157 -66.52 1.91 -15.57
N ALA A 158 -66.02 3.10 -15.94
CA ALA A 158 -65.05 3.82 -15.13
C ALA A 158 -65.72 5.05 -14.51
N THR A 159 -66.02 4.98 -13.21
CA THR A 159 -66.57 6.11 -12.47
C THR A 159 -65.44 6.91 -11.84
N THR A 160 -65.64 8.21 -11.63
CA THR A 160 -64.69 9.07 -10.88
C THR A 160 -64.36 8.51 -9.48
N LEU A 161 -65.32 7.83 -8.84
CA LEU A 161 -65.12 7.13 -7.57
C LEU A 161 -64.15 5.94 -7.69
N ASP A 162 -64.21 5.19 -8.80
CA ASP A 162 -63.34 4.02 -9.03
C ASP A 162 -61.89 4.47 -9.21
N PHE A 163 -61.67 5.59 -9.91
CA PHE A 163 -60.35 6.22 -10.02
C PHE A 163 -59.83 6.68 -8.67
N ALA A 164 -60.65 7.37 -7.86
CA ALA A 164 -60.25 7.81 -6.52
C ALA A 164 -59.91 6.62 -5.60
N HIS A 165 -60.65 5.51 -5.71
CA HIS A 165 -60.37 4.29 -4.95
C HIS A 165 -59.06 3.64 -5.38
N LEU A 166 -58.79 3.55 -6.69
CA LEU A 166 -57.54 3.03 -7.24
C LEU A 166 -56.34 3.90 -6.85
N ASP A 167 -56.47 5.22 -6.94
CA ASP A 167 -55.41 6.14 -6.52
C ASP A 167 -55.14 6.02 -5.01
N SER A 168 -56.17 5.79 -4.20
CA SER A 168 -55.96 5.50 -2.78
C SER A 168 -55.19 4.20 -2.54
N ILE A 169 -55.47 3.13 -3.30
CA ILE A 169 -54.84 1.81 -3.13
C ILE A 169 -53.39 1.79 -3.60
N PHE A 170 -53.05 2.57 -4.63
CA PHE A 170 -51.73 2.49 -5.27
C PHE A 170 -50.83 3.70 -4.97
N ILE A 171 -51.39 4.92 -4.80
CA ILE A 171 -50.63 6.16 -4.60
C ILE A 171 -50.66 6.60 -3.13
N MET A 172 -51.85 6.76 -2.55
CA MET A 172 -51.99 7.41 -1.23
C MET A 172 -51.68 6.47 -0.05
N HIS A 173 -52.28 5.28 -0.05
CA HIS A 173 -52.09 4.26 0.99
C HIS A 173 -51.83 2.91 0.34
N ARG A 174 -50.59 2.71 -0.13
CA ARG A 174 -50.22 1.52 -0.89
C ARG A 174 -50.55 0.24 -0.11
N ASN A 175 -51.53 -0.51 -0.57
CA ASN A 175 -51.99 -1.73 0.10
C ASN A 175 -51.66 -2.97 -0.75
N PRO A 176 -50.55 -3.69 -0.47
CA PRO A 176 -50.11 -4.82 -1.29
C PRO A 176 -51.12 -5.96 -1.33
N LYS A 177 -51.89 -6.17 -0.25
CA LYS A 177 -52.93 -7.21 -0.20
C LYS A 177 -54.08 -6.89 -1.15
N ALA A 178 -54.51 -5.63 -1.19
CA ALA A 178 -55.57 -5.18 -2.09
C ALA A 178 -55.12 -5.25 -3.56
N ILE A 179 -53.87 -4.87 -3.85
CA ILE A 179 -53.26 -4.96 -5.19
C ILE A 179 -53.22 -6.42 -5.65
N GLN A 180 -52.77 -7.35 -4.80
CA GLN A 180 -52.72 -8.78 -5.12
C GLN A 180 -54.11 -9.37 -5.38
N GLN A 181 -55.11 -8.99 -4.57
CA GLN A 181 -56.51 -9.41 -4.81
C GLN A 181 -57.05 -8.87 -6.14
N MET A 182 -56.70 -7.63 -6.48
CA MET A 182 -57.08 -7.02 -7.75
C MET A 182 -56.45 -7.75 -8.93
N GLN A 183 -55.16 -8.07 -8.84
CA GLN A 183 -54.45 -8.86 -9.85
C GLN A 183 -55.10 -10.23 -10.06
N GLN A 184 -55.45 -10.94 -8.98
CA GLN A 184 -56.12 -12.24 -9.09
C GLN A 184 -57.47 -12.11 -9.80
N LYS A 185 -58.28 -11.11 -9.46
CA LYS A 185 -59.57 -10.86 -10.13
C LYS A 185 -59.43 -10.60 -11.62
N VAL A 186 -58.41 -9.82 -12.02
CA VAL A 186 -58.11 -9.55 -13.42
C VAL A 186 -57.71 -10.83 -14.15
N ILE A 187 -56.81 -11.64 -13.56
CA ILE A 187 -56.37 -12.91 -14.14
C ILE A 187 -57.55 -13.88 -14.32
N ASP A 188 -58.37 -14.03 -13.28
CA ASP A 188 -59.53 -14.94 -13.31
C ASP A 188 -60.53 -14.50 -14.39
N TYR A 189 -60.75 -13.18 -14.55
CA TYR A 189 -61.60 -12.61 -15.58
C TYR A 189 -61.04 -12.83 -16.99
N GLU A 190 -59.76 -12.53 -17.22
CA GLU A 190 -59.11 -12.74 -18.51
C GLU A 190 -59.14 -14.22 -18.92
N GLN A 191 -58.91 -15.13 -17.97
CA GLN A 191 -59.00 -16.56 -18.21
C GLN A 191 -60.44 -17.02 -18.52
N ALA A 192 -61.44 -16.48 -17.82
CA ALA A 192 -62.84 -16.76 -18.11
C ALA A 192 -63.24 -16.28 -19.50
N LEU A 193 -62.78 -15.08 -19.89
CA LEU A 193 -63.01 -14.51 -21.22
C LEU A 193 -62.37 -15.36 -22.32
N GLN A 194 -61.15 -15.87 -22.09
CA GLN A 194 -60.49 -16.77 -23.03
C GLN A 194 -61.26 -18.08 -23.20
N ARG A 195 -61.69 -18.73 -22.11
CA ARG A 195 -62.49 -19.96 -22.20
C ARG A 195 -63.81 -19.71 -22.94
N GLN A 196 -64.43 -18.56 -22.73
CA GLN A 196 -65.66 -18.20 -23.44
C GLN A 196 -65.42 -18.06 -24.95
N ALA A 197 -64.31 -17.45 -25.37
CA ALA A 197 -63.93 -17.34 -26.78
C ALA A 197 -63.67 -18.72 -27.41
N GLU A 198 -62.98 -19.62 -26.70
CA GLU A 198 -62.74 -20.99 -27.15
C GLU A 198 -64.04 -21.78 -27.33
N LEU A 199 -64.96 -21.68 -26.36
CA LEU A 199 -66.28 -22.32 -26.43
C LEU A 199 -67.10 -21.80 -27.61
N LEU A 200 -67.03 -20.50 -27.89
CA LEU A 200 -67.74 -19.88 -29.01
C LEU A 200 -67.19 -20.39 -30.36
N LEU A 201 -65.87 -20.51 -30.48
CA LEU A 201 -65.24 -21.11 -31.67
C LEU A 201 -65.64 -22.58 -31.86
N GLN A 202 -65.64 -23.38 -30.79
CA GLN A 202 -66.11 -24.77 -30.85
C GLN A 202 -67.58 -24.85 -31.27
N GLN A 203 -68.43 -23.97 -30.74
CA GLN A 203 -69.85 -23.92 -31.10
C GLN A 203 -70.03 -23.62 -32.59
N ASP A 204 -69.26 -22.70 -33.15
CA ASP A 204 -69.33 -22.36 -34.57
C ASP A 204 -68.81 -23.50 -35.46
N GLN A 205 -67.76 -24.21 -35.06
CA GLN A 205 -67.30 -25.42 -35.76
C GLN A 205 -68.39 -26.50 -35.78
N ILE A 206 -69.01 -26.79 -34.63
CA ILE A 206 -70.10 -27.78 -34.53
C ILE A 206 -71.28 -27.35 -35.42
N LYS A 207 -71.67 -26.08 -35.43
CA LYS A 207 -72.73 -25.56 -36.32
C LYS A 207 -72.38 -25.74 -37.79
N GLN A 208 -71.12 -25.51 -38.18
CA GLN A 208 -70.67 -25.73 -39.56
C GLN A 208 -70.73 -27.21 -39.94
N GLU A 209 -70.26 -28.10 -39.07
CA GLU A 209 -70.32 -29.55 -39.31
C GLU A 209 -71.76 -30.05 -39.41
N GLN A 210 -72.66 -29.60 -38.53
CA GLN A 210 -74.09 -29.92 -38.64
C GLN A 210 -74.71 -29.46 -39.96
N ARG A 211 -74.32 -28.29 -40.48
CA ARG A 211 -74.76 -27.81 -41.80
C ARG A 211 -74.25 -28.68 -42.92
N LYS A 212 -72.99 -29.15 -42.86
CA LYS A 212 -72.42 -30.09 -43.84
C LYS A 212 -73.16 -31.41 -43.82
N LEU A 213 -73.33 -32.03 -42.65
CA LEU A 213 -74.05 -33.30 -42.51
C LEU A 213 -75.50 -33.20 -43.03
N LYS A 214 -76.24 -32.13 -42.71
CA LYS A 214 -77.59 -31.90 -43.25
C LYS A 214 -77.64 -31.77 -44.77
N ARG A 215 -76.59 -31.26 -45.42
CA ARG A 215 -76.50 -31.21 -46.89
C ARG A 215 -76.24 -32.59 -47.48
N HIS A 216 -75.41 -33.41 -46.83
CA HIS A 216 -75.12 -34.78 -47.28
C HIS A 216 -76.34 -35.71 -47.13
N LEU A 217 -77.15 -35.54 -46.08
CA LEU A 217 -78.38 -36.32 -45.86
C LEU A 217 -79.56 -35.97 -46.77
N LYS A 218 -79.49 -34.85 -47.51
CA LYS A 218 -80.53 -34.40 -48.45
C LYS A 218 -80.25 -34.78 -49.92
N LYS A 219 -79.09 -35.40 -50.19
CA LYS A 219 -78.78 -36.05 -51.46
C LYS A 219 -79.14 -37.52 -51.37
#